data_AF-A0AAE1T099-F1
#
_entry.id   AF-A0AAE1T099-F1
#
_cell.length_a   1.000
_cell.length_b   1.000
_cell.length_c   1.000
_cell.angle_alpha   90.00
_cell.angle_beta   90.00
_cell.angle_gamma   90.00
#
_symmetry.space_group_name_H-M   'P 1'
#
loop_
_entity.id
_entity.type
_entity.pdbx_description
1 polymer ?
#
loop_
_entity_poly.entity_id
_entity_poly.type
_entity_poly.pdbx_seq_one_letter_code
_entity_poly.pdbx_strand_id
1 'polypeptide(L)'
;MEQSSKWMILIASTWIQAFTGTNFDFSSYSSELKYVLGISQVQLNYLSMASDFGKAFGWCSGVSLMYFPLWVVLFIAAFMGLVGYGLQWLLIQRIIILPYFLVFLLCVLAGCSICWFNTVCYVLCIKNFPANRPFALSLSISFNGASAALYNLIANAINSRDDTLYLLLNALVPLGTSVAALPILRQPHSQTLHADSVHREYLNFRCLTILAVFTGLYLLILNSVSYSAQTARILLAGALFLLVLPVIAPGVICTEEWSQLFHPNNYMSLEDNDTDDLGMHKEMVWREASSKNIWTENSHGSKEKESWTSSFLLRDRLLLLGEEHSANLLIHRLDFWLYYLAYFCGGTLVLVYSNNLGQISESLGYRLEIRFLVALYSACSFFGRLLSAAPDFLRDKAALSIATALVGLSSGFVFSVAVSITSELFGPNSAGVNHNILITNIPLGSLLYGLLAALVYEANLGKPNQVLVLDGSKSRTLLAVQQTKDEEALEAGLNIERR
;
A
#
# COMPACT_ATOMS: atom_id res chain seq x y z
N MET A 1 30.29 -2.07 1.23
CA MET A 1 29.61 -1.72 2.50
C MET A 1 28.36 -0.86 2.30
N GLU A 2 28.31 0.06 1.33
CA GLU A 2 27.19 1.01 1.14
C GLU A 2 25.85 0.35 0.75
N GLN A 3 25.85 -0.67 -0.11
CA GLN A 3 24.63 -1.40 -0.49
C GLN A 3 23.99 -2.16 0.68
N SER A 4 24.77 -2.51 1.72
CA SER A 4 24.26 -3.16 2.93
C SER A 4 23.43 -2.20 3.79
N SER A 5 23.76 -0.90 3.80
CA SER A 5 23.09 0.09 4.65
C SER A 5 21.62 0.30 4.28
N LYS A 6 21.28 0.39 2.98
CA LYS A 6 19.87 0.56 2.55
C LYS A 6 18.96 -0.62 2.91
N TRP A 7 19.50 -1.84 2.86
CA TRP A 7 18.76 -3.05 3.26
C TRP A 7 18.61 -3.13 4.77
N MET A 8 19.64 -2.74 5.53
CA MET A 8 19.54 -2.60 6.98
C MET A 8 18.45 -1.60 7.39
N ILE A 9 18.31 -0.48 6.66
CA ILE A 9 17.22 0.49 6.89
C ILE A 9 15.84 -0.14 6.63
N LEU A 10 15.69 -0.90 5.54
CA LEU A 10 14.43 -1.63 5.27
C LEU A 10 14.10 -2.61 6.40
N ILE A 11 15.09 -3.36 6.86
CA ILE A 11 14.93 -4.34 7.95
C ILE A 11 14.57 -3.64 9.26
N ALA A 12 15.24 -2.54 9.60
CA ALA A 12 14.92 -1.74 10.77
C ALA A 12 13.49 -1.17 10.68
N SER A 13 13.07 -0.71 9.51
CA SER A 13 11.69 -0.26 9.27
C SER A 13 10.68 -1.40 9.46
N THR A 14 11.00 -2.60 8.98
CA THR A 14 10.19 -3.80 9.19
C THR A 14 10.09 -4.18 10.67
N TRP A 15 11.17 -4.06 11.45
CA TRP A 15 11.17 -4.33 12.88
C TRP A 15 10.33 -3.31 13.65
N ILE A 16 10.49 -2.01 13.35
CA ILE A 16 9.66 -0.97 13.95
C ILE A 16 8.19 -1.29 13.65
N GLN A 17 7.85 -1.53 12.39
CA GLN A 17 6.48 -1.84 11.98
C GLN A 17 5.92 -3.09 12.64
N ALA A 18 6.72 -4.15 12.79
CA ALA A 18 6.32 -5.39 13.45
C ALA A 18 5.84 -5.17 14.89
N PHE A 19 6.32 -4.11 15.56
CA PHE A 19 6.01 -3.84 16.95
C PHE A 19 5.17 -2.57 17.20
N THR A 20 4.87 -1.77 16.18
CA THR A 20 4.08 -0.53 16.29
C THR A 20 2.64 -0.67 15.81
N GLY A 21 2.19 -1.87 15.43
CA GLY A 21 0.78 -2.19 15.12
C GLY A 21 -0.12 -2.32 16.34
N THR A 22 0.03 -1.45 17.34
CA THR A 22 -0.64 -1.49 18.67
C THR A 22 -2.13 -1.13 18.64
N ASN A 23 -2.75 -1.00 17.46
CA ASN A 23 -4.20 -0.91 17.33
C ASN A 23 -4.85 -2.29 17.20
N PHE A 24 -4.10 -3.28 16.68
CA PHE A 24 -4.63 -4.60 16.41
C PHE A 24 -4.86 -5.43 17.68
N ASP A 25 -4.30 -5.00 18.82
CA ASP A 25 -4.44 -5.67 20.11
C ASP A 25 -5.42 -4.95 21.07
N PHE A 26 -6.09 -3.88 20.63
CA PHE A 26 -7.11 -3.17 21.43
C PHE A 26 -8.18 -4.12 21.96
N SER A 27 -8.63 -5.05 21.12
CA SER A 27 -9.61 -6.08 21.49
C SER A 27 -9.16 -6.95 22.66
N SER A 28 -7.84 -7.14 22.85
CA SER A 28 -7.29 -8.02 23.89
C SER A 28 -7.40 -7.44 25.30
N TYR A 29 -7.37 -6.11 25.46
CA TYR A 29 -7.45 -5.43 26.77
C TYR A 29 -8.69 -4.55 26.94
N SER A 30 -9.46 -4.29 25.88
CA SER A 30 -10.61 -3.37 25.90
C SER A 30 -11.71 -3.75 26.91
N SER A 31 -11.96 -5.04 27.11
CA SER A 31 -12.97 -5.53 28.07
C SER A 31 -12.56 -5.22 29.52
N GLU A 32 -11.28 -5.35 29.86
CA GLU A 32 -10.75 -5.01 31.19
C GLU A 32 -10.74 -3.49 31.39
N LEU A 33 -10.34 -2.72 30.37
CA LEU A 33 -10.37 -1.25 30.41
C LEU A 33 -11.80 -0.73 30.66
N LYS A 34 -12.80 -1.33 30.01
CA LYS A 34 -14.22 -1.02 30.21
C LYS A 34 -14.66 -1.32 31.65
N TYR A 35 -14.26 -2.48 32.18
CA TYR A 35 -14.60 -2.91 33.53
C TYR A 35 -14.01 -1.98 34.59
N VAL A 36 -12.71 -1.66 34.51
CA VAL A 36 -12.03 -0.78 35.47
C VAL A 36 -12.59 0.65 35.45
N LEU A 37 -12.94 1.17 34.27
CA LEU A 37 -13.50 2.51 34.12
C LEU A 37 -15.00 2.60 34.45
N GLY A 38 -15.71 1.47 34.52
CA GLY A 38 -17.17 1.45 34.73
C GLY A 38 -17.96 2.13 33.62
N ILE A 39 -17.47 2.05 32.36
CA ILE A 39 -18.03 2.77 31.21
C ILE A 39 -18.96 1.91 30.34
N SER A 40 -19.83 2.57 29.58
CA SER A 40 -20.71 1.91 28.61
C SER A 40 -19.95 1.42 27.37
N GLN A 41 -20.60 0.54 26.58
CA GLN A 41 -20.03 0.10 25.29
C GLN A 41 -19.80 1.27 24.33
N VAL A 42 -20.70 2.25 24.32
CA VAL A 42 -20.59 3.44 23.48
C VAL A 42 -19.36 4.27 23.87
N GLN A 43 -19.14 4.44 25.19
CA GLN A 43 -17.97 5.15 25.69
C GLN A 43 -16.65 4.42 25.39
N LEU A 44 -16.63 3.09 25.42
CA LEU A 44 -15.46 2.30 24.99
C LEU A 44 -15.19 2.49 23.49
N ASN A 45 -16.23 2.48 22.67
CA ASN A 45 -16.11 2.71 21.24
C ASN A 45 -15.55 4.13 20.93
N TYR A 46 -15.92 5.13 21.74
CA TYR A 46 -15.30 6.46 21.65
C TYR A 46 -13.82 6.47 22.03
N LEU A 47 -13.35 5.62 22.95
CA LEU A 47 -11.91 5.50 23.24
C LEU A 47 -11.15 4.87 22.06
N SER A 48 -11.73 3.85 21.42
CA SER A 48 -11.17 3.28 20.19
C SER A 48 -11.12 4.32 19.06
N MET A 49 -12.22 5.05 18.87
CA MET A 49 -12.30 6.17 17.92
C MET A 49 -11.31 7.29 18.26
N ALA A 50 -11.03 7.56 19.53
CA ALA A 50 -10.04 8.54 19.95
C ALA A 50 -8.63 8.18 19.47
N SER A 51 -8.26 6.89 19.52
CA SER A 51 -7.01 6.41 18.93
C SER A 51 -6.95 6.68 17.43
N ASP A 52 -8.02 6.37 16.69
CA ASP A 52 -8.07 6.68 15.26
C ASP A 52 -8.05 8.18 14.97
N PHE A 53 -8.71 8.98 15.81
CA PHE A 53 -8.66 10.44 15.74
C PHE A 53 -7.24 10.97 15.97
N GLY A 54 -6.44 10.33 16.83
CA GLY A 54 -5.01 10.59 17.00
C GLY A 54 -4.22 10.52 15.69
N LYS A 55 -4.58 9.59 14.79
CA LYS A 55 -3.94 9.45 13.48
C LYS A 55 -4.23 10.64 12.56
N ALA A 56 -5.34 11.35 12.76
CA ALA A 56 -5.66 12.56 11.99
C ALA A 56 -4.63 13.68 12.22
N PHE A 57 -3.99 13.72 13.40
CA PHE A 57 -2.86 14.61 13.67
C PHE A 57 -1.55 14.16 13.00
N GLY A 58 -1.55 13.08 12.23
CA GLY A 58 -0.37 12.54 11.56
C GLY A 58 0.38 13.50 10.63
N TRP A 59 -0.28 14.51 10.08
CA TRP A 59 0.38 15.51 9.22
C TRP A 59 1.55 16.22 9.92
N CYS A 60 1.49 16.38 11.25
CA CYS A 60 2.55 17.05 11.99
C CYS A 60 3.84 16.22 12.09
N SER A 61 3.79 14.89 11.92
CA SER A 61 4.99 14.06 11.83
C SER A 61 5.74 14.33 10.53
N GLY A 62 5.02 14.49 9.42
CA GLY A 62 5.59 14.86 8.11
C GLY A 62 6.26 16.23 8.14
N VAL A 63 5.62 17.22 8.79
CA VAL A 63 6.23 18.54 9.02
C VAL A 63 7.45 18.44 9.93
N SER A 64 7.38 17.65 11.00
CA SER A 64 8.51 17.45 11.92
C SER A 64 9.74 16.86 11.22
N LEU A 65 9.54 15.98 10.24
CA LEU A 65 10.62 15.41 9.42
C LEU A 65 11.30 16.41 8.47
N MET A 66 10.74 17.61 8.28
CA MET A 66 11.39 18.69 7.55
C MET A 66 12.40 19.45 8.43
N TYR A 67 12.18 19.49 9.75
CA TYR A 67 12.99 20.25 10.69
C TYR A 67 13.93 19.39 11.54
N PHE A 68 13.54 18.14 11.82
CA PHE A 68 14.25 17.23 12.70
C PHE A 68 14.76 15.98 11.96
N PRO A 69 15.88 15.40 12.39
CA PRO A 69 16.36 14.15 11.83
C PRO A 69 15.41 12.99 12.18
N LEU A 70 15.37 11.97 11.32
CA LEU A 70 14.48 10.81 11.44
C LEU A 70 14.50 10.14 12.81
N TRP A 71 15.68 9.99 13.42
CA TRP A 71 15.82 9.36 14.74
C TRP A 71 15.16 10.19 15.85
N VAL A 72 15.15 11.52 15.77
CA VAL A 72 14.47 12.38 16.74
C VAL A 72 12.96 12.19 16.64
N VAL A 73 12.42 12.21 15.42
CA VAL A 73 10.98 12.02 15.19
C VAL A 73 10.53 10.62 15.64
N LEU A 74 11.36 9.60 15.44
CA LEU A 74 11.11 8.26 15.95
C LEU A 74 11.01 8.22 17.48
N PHE A 75 11.92 8.90 18.20
CA PHE A 75 11.87 8.94 19.66
C PHE A 75 10.72 9.79 20.19
N ILE A 76 10.29 10.84 19.47
CA ILE A 76 9.07 11.58 19.82
C ILE A 76 7.87 10.65 19.71
N ALA A 77 7.76 9.86 18.64
CA ALA A 77 6.71 8.85 18.49
C ALA A 77 6.74 7.84 19.66
N ALA A 78 7.91 7.27 19.95
CA ALA A 78 8.08 6.32 21.04
C ALA A 78 7.70 6.90 22.42
N PHE A 79 8.06 8.17 22.68
CA PHE A 79 7.70 8.85 23.92
C PHE A 79 6.19 9.08 24.03
N MET A 80 5.54 9.50 22.94
CA MET A 80 4.08 9.65 22.89
C MET A 80 3.37 8.31 23.16
N GLY A 81 3.87 7.21 22.58
CA GLY A 81 3.35 5.86 22.82
C GLY A 81 3.57 5.38 24.26
N LEU A 82 4.78 5.62 24.81
CA LEU A 82 5.12 5.30 26.19
C LEU A 82 4.17 5.98 27.18
N VAL A 83 3.91 7.28 27.00
CA VAL A 83 2.99 8.04 27.85
C VAL A 83 1.55 7.60 27.62
N GLY A 84 1.13 7.50 26.36
CA GLY A 84 -0.25 7.14 25.98
C GLY A 84 -0.67 5.78 26.53
N TYR A 85 0.12 4.74 26.30
CA TYR A 85 -0.17 3.38 26.75
C TYR A 85 0.27 3.12 28.20
N GLY A 86 1.40 3.67 28.65
CA GLY A 86 1.92 3.45 29.99
C GLY A 86 1.01 4.01 31.08
N LEU A 87 0.42 5.20 30.87
CA LEU A 87 -0.56 5.76 31.80
C LEU A 87 -1.89 4.99 31.78
N GLN A 88 -2.33 4.48 30.61
CA GLN A 88 -3.48 3.58 30.54
C GLN A 88 -3.22 2.26 31.29
N TRP A 89 -2.00 1.72 31.23
CA TRP A 89 -1.62 0.53 31.99
C TRP A 89 -1.68 0.78 33.51
N LEU A 90 -1.11 1.89 34.00
CA LEU A 90 -1.18 2.26 35.42
C LEU A 90 -2.64 2.42 35.91
N LEU A 91 -3.52 2.90 35.04
CA LEU A 91 -4.96 3.01 35.31
C LEU A 91 -5.61 1.63 35.45
N ILE A 92 -5.36 0.70 34.52
CA ILE A 92 -5.92 -0.67 34.62
C ILE A 92 -5.41 -1.38 35.89
N GLN A 93 -4.14 -1.17 36.25
CA GLN A 93 -3.56 -1.67 37.51
C GLN A 93 -4.12 -1.00 38.77
N ARG A 94 -5.04 -0.03 38.63
CA ARG A 94 -5.64 0.75 39.72
C ARG A 94 -4.62 1.51 40.57
N ILE A 95 -3.43 1.79 40.03
CA ILE A 95 -2.40 2.60 40.70
C ILE A 95 -2.76 4.07 40.64
N ILE A 96 -3.33 4.51 39.51
CA ILE A 96 -3.80 5.88 39.30
C ILE A 96 -5.28 5.89 38.94
N ILE A 97 -5.96 6.99 39.26
CA ILE A 97 -7.34 7.23 38.90
C ILE A 97 -7.36 8.42 37.93
N LEU A 98 -7.90 8.22 36.74
CA LEU A 98 -7.97 9.26 35.71
C LEU A 98 -9.43 9.48 35.28
N PRO A 99 -9.86 10.74 35.06
CA PRO A 99 -11.16 11.00 34.49
C PRO A 99 -11.24 10.50 33.05
N TYR A 100 -12.43 10.10 32.60
CA TYR A 100 -12.66 9.57 31.24
C TYR A 100 -12.06 10.45 30.13
N PHE A 101 -12.20 11.78 30.25
CA PHE A 101 -11.65 12.72 29.28
C PHE A 101 -10.12 12.61 29.15
N LEU A 102 -9.40 12.37 30.25
CA LEU A 102 -7.95 12.22 30.20
C LEU A 102 -7.58 10.88 29.56
N VAL A 103 -8.33 9.81 29.81
CA VAL A 103 -8.16 8.53 29.11
C VAL A 103 -8.40 8.68 27.61
N PHE A 104 -9.43 9.43 27.21
CA PHE A 104 -9.68 9.78 25.82
C PHE A 104 -8.46 10.48 25.18
N LEU A 105 -7.87 11.48 25.85
CA LEU A 105 -6.66 12.14 25.38
C LEU A 105 -5.44 11.20 25.31
N LEU A 106 -5.30 10.26 26.24
CA LEU A 106 -4.26 9.24 26.19
C LEU A 106 -4.43 8.31 24.98
N CYS A 107 -5.67 7.95 24.62
CA CYS A 107 -5.95 7.22 23.40
C CYS A 107 -5.59 8.04 22.15
N VAL A 108 -5.94 9.33 22.09
CA VAL A 108 -5.52 10.24 21.00
C VAL A 108 -3.99 10.26 20.89
N LEU A 109 -3.27 10.39 22.00
CA LEU A 109 -1.82 10.41 22.04
C LEU A 109 -1.20 9.08 21.54
N ALA A 110 -1.76 7.95 21.98
CA ALA A 110 -1.36 6.62 21.55
C ALA A 110 -1.56 6.40 20.05
N GLY A 111 -2.71 6.80 19.52
CA GLY A 111 -2.99 6.75 18.08
C GLY A 111 -2.10 7.66 17.25
N CYS A 112 -1.77 8.84 17.78
CA CYS A 112 -0.83 9.77 17.15
C CYS A 112 0.58 9.16 17.07
N SER A 113 1.06 8.51 18.13
CA SER A 113 2.32 7.77 18.15
C SER A 113 2.42 6.74 17.01
N ILE A 114 1.38 5.93 16.81
CA ILE A 114 1.34 4.92 15.74
C ILE A 114 1.48 5.56 14.37
N CYS A 115 0.79 6.68 14.15
CA CYS A 115 0.88 7.40 12.89
C CYS A 115 2.30 7.95 12.66
N TRP A 116 2.93 8.50 13.69
CA TRP A 116 4.31 9.00 13.59
C TRP A 116 5.32 7.90 13.26
N PHE A 117 5.19 6.73 13.91
CA PHE A 117 6.00 5.55 13.56
C PHE A 117 5.83 5.16 12.09
N ASN A 118 4.58 5.06 11.63
CA ASN A 118 4.27 4.76 10.24
C ASN A 118 4.93 5.78 9.29
N THR A 119 4.79 7.08 9.56
CA THR A 119 5.37 8.13 8.70
C THR A 119 6.89 8.03 8.62
N VAL A 120 7.58 7.79 9.74
CA VAL A 120 9.04 7.60 9.76
C VAL A 120 9.44 6.42 8.86
N CYS A 121 8.76 5.27 9.01
CA CYS A 121 8.98 4.10 8.18
C CYS A 121 8.71 4.35 6.68
N TYR A 122 7.64 5.07 6.35
CA TYR A 122 7.29 5.37 4.95
C TYR A 122 8.35 6.25 4.30
N VAL A 123 8.77 7.31 4.99
CA VAL A 123 9.80 8.22 4.50
C VAL A 123 11.14 7.50 4.35
N LEU A 124 11.49 6.60 5.28
CA LEU A 124 12.67 5.75 5.17
C LEU A 124 12.62 4.87 3.91
N CYS A 125 11.53 4.14 3.68
CA CYS A 125 11.37 3.28 2.51
C CYS A 125 11.41 4.07 1.20
N ILE A 126 10.68 5.18 1.12
CA ILE A 126 10.58 6.01 -0.10
C ILE A 126 11.91 6.67 -0.46
N LYS A 127 12.66 7.16 0.53
CA LYS A 127 13.97 7.81 0.31
C LYS A 127 15.07 6.82 -0.08
N ASN A 128 15.02 5.58 0.41
CA ASN A 128 16.06 4.57 0.16
C ASN A 128 15.79 3.71 -1.08
N PHE A 129 14.53 3.58 -1.53
CA PHE A 129 14.16 2.75 -2.68
C PHE A 129 13.32 3.53 -3.69
N PRO A 130 13.85 4.53 -4.40
CA PRO A 130 13.06 5.40 -5.27
C PRO A 130 12.45 4.71 -6.50
N ALA A 131 13.14 3.71 -7.07
CA ALA A 131 12.61 2.92 -8.21
C ALA A 131 11.63 1.82 -7.75
N ASN A 132 11.91 1.23 -6.58
CA ASN A 132 11.22 0.05 -6.05
C ASN A 132 10.38 0.38 -4.79
N ARG A 133 9.84 1.62 -4.72
CA ARG A 133 9.08 2.13 -3.55
C ARG A 133 7.90 1.21 -3.16
N PRO A 134 7.08 0.71 -4.10
CA PRO A 134 5.93 -0.13 -3.76
C PRO A 134 6.35 -1.41 -3.01
N PHE A 135 7.44 -2.06 -3.42
CA PHE A 135 7.96 -3.27 -2.78
C PHE A 135 8.50 -3.02 -1.36
N ALA A 136 9.22 -1.90 -1.17
CA ALA A 136 9.73 -1.53 0.15
C ALA A 136 8.59 -1.19 1.12
N LEU A 137 7.59 -0.45 0.65
CA LEU A 137 6.41 -0.08 1.43
C LEU A 137 5.54 -1.30 1.75
N SER A 138 5.22 -2.16 0.78
CA SER A 138 4.40 -3.35 1.00
C SER A 138 5.03 -4.30 2.03
N LEU A 139 6.34 -4.53 1.92
CA LEU A 139 7.08 -5.36 2.86
C LEU A 139 7.07 -4.74 4.26
N SER A 140 7.41 -3.47 4.42
CA SER A 140 7.49 -2.84 5.73
C SER A 140 6.10 -2.71 6.39
N ILE A 141 5.08 -2.27 5.64
CA ILE A 141 3.72 -2.05 6.16
C ILE A 141 3.05 -3.38 6.50
N SER A 142 3.34 -4.48 5.78
CA SER A 142 2.74 -5.78 6.07
C SER A 142 3.00 -6.22 7.51
N PHE A 143 4.22 -6.06 8.02
CA PHE A 143 4.59 -6.42 9.38
C PHE A 143 3.82 -5.65 10.47
N ASN A 144 3.28 -4.47 10.18
CA ASN A 144 2.33 -3.80 11.09
C ASN A 144 1.08 -4.66 11.35
N GLY A 145 0.63 -5.41 10.33
CA GLY A 145 -0.42 -6.42 10.45
C GLY A 145 0.03 -7.72 11.13
N ALA A 146 1.32 -7.95 11.38
CA ALA A 146 1.78 -9.09 12.18
C ALA A 146 1.84 -8.78 13.69
N SER A 147 1.68 -7.52 14.09
CA SER A 147 1.88 -7.08 15.48
C SER A 147 0.99 -7.83 16.47
N ALA A 148 -0.32 -7.98 16.24
CA ALA A 148 -1.16 -8.66 17.24
C ALA A 148 -0.73 -10.12 17.48
N ALA A 149 -0.28 -10.84 16.46
CA ALA A 149 0.23 -12.20 16.62
C ALA A 149 1.53 -12.23 17.42
N LEU A 150 2.46 -11.29 17.16
CA LEU A 150 3.69 -11.15 17.94
C LEU A 150 3.42 -10.80 19.40
N TYR A 151 2.50 -9.86 19.65
CA TYR A 151 2.12 -9.47 21.00
C TYR A 151 1.44 -10.61 21.77
N ASN A 152 0.58 -11.40 21.10
CA ASN A 152 0.00 -12.60 21.69
C ASN A 152 1.08 -13.61 22.14
N LEU A 153 2.10 -13.85 21.30
CA LEU A 153 3.22 -14.74 21.65
C LEU A 153 4.02 -14.19 22.83
N ILE A 154 4.30 -12.88 22.86
CA ILE A 154 5.03 -12.24 23.97
C ILE A 154 4.23 -12.32 25.27
N ALA A 155 2.94 -11.96 25.23
CA ALA A 155 2.05 -12.02 26.38
C ALA A 155 1.96 -13.46 26.94
N ASN A 156 1.71 -14.45 26.08
CA ASN A 156 1.64 -15.86 26.48
C ASN A 156 2.98 -16.40 27.00
N ALA A 157 4.12 -15.91 26.49
CA ALA A 157 5.46 -16.31 26.94
C ALA A 157 5.80 -15.77 28.35
N ILE A 158 5.26 -14.59 28.71
CA ILE A 158 5.41 -13.97 30.02
C ILE A 158 4.37 -14.57 30.99
N ASN A 159 3.09 -14.34 30.74
CA ASN A 159 1.98 -14.83 31.54
C ASN A 159 0.70 -14.90 30.69
N SER A 160 0.21 -16.12 30.43
CA SER A 160 -0.97 -16.36 29.59
C SER A 160 -2.30 -15.92 30.23
N ARG A 161 -2.30 -15.54 31.52
CA ARG A 161 -3.50 -15.20 32.31
C ARG A 161 -3.71 -13.72 32.54
N ASP A 162 -2.78 -12.85 32.11
CA ASP A 162 -2.82 -11.42 32.41
C ASP A 162 -3.01 -10.60 31.13
N ASP A 163 -4.25 -10.20 30.87
CA ASP A 163 -4.62 -9.38 29.71
C ASP A 163 -4.18 -7.90 29.87
N THR A 164 -3.69 -7.50 31.06
CA THR A 164 -3.18 -6.13 31.26
C THR A 164 -1.79 -5.92 30.65
N LEU A 165 -1.08 -7.01 30.35
CA LEU A 165 0.27 -6.96 29.79
C LEU A 165 0.33 -6.29 28.42
N TYR A 166 -0.73 -6.33 27.62
CA TYR A 166 -0.74 -5.74 26.28
C TYR A 166 -0.48 -4.22 26.30
N LEU A 167 -1.08 -3.48 27.24
CA LEU A 167 -0.82 -2.05 27.38
C LEU A 167 0.62 -1.75 27.79
N LEU A 168 1.20 -2.56 28.68
CA LEU A 168 2.60 -2.42 29.08
C LEU A 168 3.54 -2.72 27.90
N LEU A 169 3.25 -3.76 27.14
CA LEU A 169 4.00 -4.11 25.93
C LEU A 169 3.90 -2.99 24.89
N ASN A 170 2.72 -2.41 24.68
CA ASN A 170 2.51 -1.29 23.75
C ASN A 170 3.28 -0.04 24.15
N ALA A 171 3.58 0.14 25.43
CA ALA A 171 4.39 1.24 25.92
C ALA A 171 5.90 0.97 25.77
N LEU A 172 6.36 -0.24 26.11
CA LEU A 172 7.79 -0.55 26.24
C LEU A 172 8.42 -1.12 24.96
N VAL A 173 7.70 -1.96 24.21
CA VAL A 173 8.26 -2.64 23.03
C VAL A 173 8.57 -1.65 21.90
N PRO A 174 7.69 -0.69 21.53
CA PRO A 174 8.02 0.32 20.54
C PRO A 174 9.20 1.21 20.93
N LEU A 175 9.37 1.49 22.22
CA LEU A 175 10.52 2.23 22.74
C LEU A 175 11.81 1.41 22.58
N GLY A 176 11.78 0.13 22.99
CA GLY A 176 12.92 -0.77 22.88
C GLY A 176 13.35 -0.98 21.42
N THR A 177 12.38 -1.13 20.50
CA THR A 177 12.68 -1.30 19.07
C THR A 177 13.23 -0.01 18.45
N SER A 178 12.78 1.16 18.90
CA SER A 178 13.34 2.45 18.49
C SER A 178 14.81 2.61 18.91
N VAL A 179 15.14 2.18 20.13
CA VAL A 179 16.54 2.16 20.63
C VAL A 179 17.38 1.17 19.82
N ALA A 180 16.85 -0.03 19.54
CA ALA A 180 17.54 -1.04 18.73
C ALA A 180 17.76 -0.59 17.27
N ALA A 181 16.86 0.23 16.72
CA ALA A 181 16.97 0.78 15.36
C ALA A 181 17.92 1.99 15.27
N LEU A 182 18.22 2.66 16.38
CA LEU A 182 19.07 3.85 16.43
C LEU A 182 20.43 3.73 15.71
N PRO A 183 21.25 2.67 15.92
CA PRO A 183 22.53 2.55 15.23
C PRO A 183 22.39 2.42 13.72
N ILE A 184 21.29 1.80 13.24
CA ILE A 184 21.01 1.64 11.81
C ILE A 184 20.56 2.98 11.21
N LEU A 185 19.70 3.72 11.93
CA LEU A 185 19.17 5.01 11.47
C LEU A 185 20.18 6.15 11.48
N ARG A 186 21.29 6.02 12.21
CA ARG A 186 22.40 7.00 12.22
C ARG A 186 23.42 6.76 11.11
N GLN A 187 23.31 5.69 10.33
CA GLN A 187 24.25 5.44 9.24
C GLN A 187 24.11 6.52 8.15
N PRO A 188 25.22 7.02 7.59
CA PRO A 188 25.20 8.06 6.57
C PRO A 188 24.50 7.57 5.29
N HIS A 189 23.64 8.43 4.74
CA HIS A 189 22.86 8.17 3.54
C HIS A 189 23.80 7.96 2.35
N SER A 190 23.79 6.76 1.77
CA SER A 190 24.67 6.42 0.64
C SER A 190 23.82 6.34 -0.64
N GLN A 191 23.86 7.40 -1.45
CA GLN A 191 23.23 7.45 -2.77
C GLN A 191 24.25 7.03 -3.84
N THR A 192 24.16 5.79 -4.31
CA THR A 192 24.84 5.39 -5.54
C THR A 192 23.96 4.40 -6.32
N LEU A 193 23.36 4.89 -7.40
CA LEU A 193 22.57 4.13 -8.37
C LEU A 193 23.53 3.58 -9.44
N HIS A 194 23.85 2.28 -9.38
CA HIS A 194 24.47 1.58 -10.50
C HIS A 194 23.40 0.82 -11.29
N ALA A 195 23.37 1.01 -12.61
CA ALA A 195 22.36 0.42 -13.50
C ALA A 195 22.31 -1.12 -13.46
N ASP A 196 23.43 -1.79 -13.13
CA ASP A 196 23.52 -3.25 -12.98
C ASP A 196 22.87 -3.81 -11.69
N SER A 197 22.27 -2.96 -10.85
CA SER A 197 21.73 -3.36 -9.54
C SER A 197 20.22 -3.63 -9.48
N VAL A 198 19.45 -3.28 -10.52
CA VAL A 198 17.97 -3.35 -10.48
C VAL A 198 17.47 -4.79 -10.41
N HIS A 199 18.05 -5.70 -11.21
CA HIS A 199 17.69 -7.12 -11.17
C HIS A 199 18.01 -7.75 -9.82
N ARG A 200 19.16 -7.38 -9.22
CA ARG A 200 19.58 -7.87 -7.90
C ARG A 200 18.68 -7.33 -6.79
N GLU A 201 18.23 -6.07 -6.87
CA GLU A 201 17.23 -5.53 -5.96
C GLU A 201 15.89 -6.25 -6.03
N TYR A 202 15.44 -6.54 -7.25
CA TYR A 202 14.21 -7.29 -7.48
C TYR A 202 14.29 -8.71 -6.87
N LEU A 203 15.40 -9.43 -7.04
CA LEU A 203 15.62 -10.73 -6.42
C LEU A 203 15.63 -10.67 -4.88
N ASN A 204 16.26 -9.64 -4.32
CA ASN A 204 16.26 -9.43 -2.86
C ASN A 204 14.85 -9.16 -2.33
N PHE A 205 14.07 -8.31 -3.00
CA PHE A 205 12.68 -8.07 -2.63
C PHE A 205 11.83 -9.33 -2.74
N ARG A 206 12.02 -10.16 -3.78
CA ARG A 206 11.35 -11.45 -3.89
C ARG A 206 11.70 -12.39 -2.74
N CYS A 207 12.98 -12.52 -2.40
CA CYS A 207 13.44 -13.35 -1.29
C CYS A 207 12.84 -12.88 0.05
N LEU A 208 12.91 -11.59 0.34
CA LEU A 208 12.33 -10.99 1.54
C LEU A 208 10.82 -11.15 1.61
N THR A 209 10.13 -11.04 0.47
CA THR A 209 8.67 -11.24 0.38
C THR A 209 8.30 -12.70 0.65
N ILE A 210 9.04 -13.66 0.07
CA ILE A 210 8.85 -15.09 0.35
C ILE A 210 9.07 -15.39 1.84
N LEU A 211 10.13 -14.84 2.42
CA LEU A 211 10.41 -14.98 3.85
C LEU A 211 9.31 -14.35 4.70
N ALA A 212 8.77 -13.20 4.30
CA ALA A 212 7.64 -12.56 4.96
C ALA A 212 6.38 -13.44 4.87
N VAL A 213 6.10 -14.07 3.73
CA VAL A 213 5.00 -15.04 3.60
C VAL A 213 5.18 -16.21 4.57
N PHE A 214 6.37 -16.81 4.64
CA PHE A 214 6.66 -17.87 5.62
C PHE A 214 6.49 -17.40 7.05
N THR A 215 6.94 -16.18 7.37
CA THR A 215 6.78 -15.59 8.71
C THR A 215 5.31 -15.35 9.05
N GLY A 216 4.51 -14.84 8.10
CA GLY A 216 3.08 -14.65 8.27
C GLY A 216 2.33 -15.97 8.47
N LEU A 217 2.65 -17.01 7.69
CA LEU A 217 2.07 -18.35 7.84
C LEU A 217 2.47 -19.00 9.17
N TYR A 218 3.74 -18.85 9.56
CA TYR A 218 4.25 -19.31 10.86
C TYR A 218 3.43 -18.70 12.01
N LEU A 219 3.25 -17.37 12.00
CA LEU A 219 2.47 -16.67 13.01
C LEU A 219 0.99 -17.05 12.98
N LEU A 220 0.38 -17.17 11.79
CA LEU A 220 -1.03 -17.54 11.67
C LEU A 220 -1.31 -18.93 12.22
N ILE A 221 -0.51 -19.92 11.83
CA ILE A 221 -0.78 -21.34 12.14
C ILE A 221 -0.39 -21.62 13.59
N LEU A 222 0.81 -21.21 14.01
CA LEU A 222 1.38 -21.68 15.28
C LEU A 222 0.93 -20.85 16.48
N ASN A 223 0.45 -19.61 16.28
CA ASN A 223 -0.09 -18.82 17.39
C ASN A 223 -1.31 -19.50 18.05
N SER A 224 -2.09 -20.28 17.27
CA SER A 224 -3.21 -21.08 17.77
C SER A 224 -2.80 -22.21 18.72
N VAL A 225 -1.51 -22.60 18.74
CA VAL A 225 -0.97 -23.70 19.56
C VAL A 225 -0.28 -23.18 20.83
N SER A 226 -0.24 -21.87 21.05
CA SER A 226 0.52 -21.21 22.13
C SER A 226 -0.12 -21.29 23.54
N TYR A 227 -0.72 -22.43 23.90
CA TYR A 227 -1.44 -22.62 25.17
C TYR A 227 -0.56 -22.63 26.42
N SER A 228 0.72 -23.03 26.28
CA SER A 228 1.68 -23.11 27.39
C SER A 228 2.76 -22.05 27.26
N ALA A 229 3.25 -21.54 28.39
CA ALA A 229 4.31 -20.53 28.41
C ALA A 229 5.61 -21.03 27.75
N GLN A 230 5.94 -22.32 27.88
CA GLN A 230 7.12 -22.91 27.25
C GLN A 230 6.96 -22.97 25.73
N THR A 231 5.81 -23.42 25.25
CA THR A 231 5.48 -23.43 23.81
C THR A 231 5.51 -22.01 23.24
N ALA A 232 4.89 -21.05 23.93
CA ALA A 232 4.89 -19.65 23.52
C ALA A 232 6.31 -19.06 23.45
N ARG A 233 7.21 -19.40 24.38
CA ARG A 233 8.62 -18.98 24.34
C ARG A 233 9.38 -19.55 23.15
N ILE A 234 9.18 -20.83 22.83
CA ILE A 234 9.81 -21.48 21.66
C ILE A 234 9.28 -20.83 20.38
N LEU A 235 7.97 -20.62 20.30
CA LEU A 235 7.34 -19.98 19.14
C LEU A 235 7.77 -18.51 18.97
N LEU A 236 7.89 -17.78 20.07
CA LEU A 236 8.43 -16.43 20.08
C LEU A 236 9.89 -16.40 19.62
N ALA A 237 10.72 -17.33 20.09
CA ALA A 237 12.11 -17.45 19.64
C ALA A 237 12.19 -17.72 18.13
N GLY A 238 11.33 -18.60 17.61
CA GLY A 238 11.23 -18.87 16.17
C GLY A 238 10.76 -17.64 15.37
N ALA A 239 9.76 -16.92 15.85
CA ALA A 239 9.28 -15.68 15.21
C ALA A 239 10.37 -14.59 15.20
N LEU A 240 11.07 -14.38 16.31
CA LEU A 240 12.18 -13.43 16.39
C LEU A 240 13.35 -13.84 15.49
N PHE A 241 13.65 -15.14 15.42
CA PHE A 241 14.66 -15.66 14.49
C PHE A 241 14.29 -15.36 13.03
N LEU A 242 13.04 -15.62 12.61
CA LEU A 242 12.56 -15.29 11.27
C LEU A 242 12.60 -13.78 10.98
N LEU A 243 12.37 -12.94 11.99
CA LEU A 243 12.41 -11.48 11.87
C LEU A 243 13.85 -10.94 11.77
N VAL A 244 14.84 -11.63 12.35
CA VAL A 244 16.27 -11.29 12.30
C VAL A 244 16.99 -11.93 11.10
N LEU A 245 16.47 -13.04 10.56
CA LEU A 245 17.03 -13.71 9.38
C LEU A 245 17.31 -12.77 8.18
N PRO A 246 16.45 -11.77 7.88
CA PRO A 246 16.74 -10.76 6.87
C PRO A 246 18.03 -9.97 7.07
N VAL A 247 18.61 -9.91 8.28
CA VAL A 247 19.91 -9.24 8.52
C VAL A 247 21.06 -10.07 7.94
N ILE A 248 20.92 -11.39 7.94
CA ILE A 248 21.93 -12.33 7.47
C ILE A 248 21.88 -12.43 5.94
N ALA A 249 20.69 -12.36 5.34
CA ALA A 249 20.48 -12.54 3.91
C ALA A 249 21.24 -11.53 2.99
N PRO A 250 21.28 -10.21 3.26
CA PRO A 250 22.10 -9.26 2.52
C PRO A 250 23.59 -9.48 2.71
N GLY A 251 24.03 -10.18 3.77
CA GLY A 251 25.43 -10.57 3.96
C GLY A 251 25.82 -11.81 3.16
N VAL A 252 24.90 -12.75 2.96
CA VAL A 252 25.13 -14.02 2.24
C VAL A 252 24.86 -13.90 0.73
N ILE A 253 23.91 -13.06 0.32
CA ILE A 253 23.56 -12.82 -1.10
C ILE A 253 24.53 -11.80 -1.76
N CYS A 254 25.47 -11.24 -0.98
CA CYS A 254 26.52 -10.35 -1.45
C CYS A 254 27.90 -11.01 -1.59
N THR A 255 28.01 -12.34 -1.63
CA THR A 255 29.24 -12.99 -2.09
C THR A 255 29.12 -13.32 -3.58
N GLU A 256 30.13 -12.93 -4.36
CA GLU A 256 30.29 -13.26 -5.78
C GLU A 256 30.29 -14.78 -6.05
N GLU A 257 30.42 -15.59 -5.00
CA GLU A 257 30.56 -17.05 -5.05
C GLU A 257 29.25 -17.79 -5.34
N TRP A 258 28.09 -17.33 -4.84
CA TRP A 258 26.82 -18.03 -5.08
C TRP A 258 26.33 -17.92 -6.53
N SER A 259 26.72 -16.87 -7.26
CA SER A 259 26.40 -16.73 -8.69
C SER A 259 27.15 -17.73 -9.59
N GLN A 260 28.31 -18.21 -9.15
CA GLN A 260 29.08 -19.21 -9.91
C GLN A 260 28.55 -20.63 -9.69
N LEU A 261 27.86 -20.88 -8.58
CA LEU A 261 27.30 -22.20 -8.27
C LEU A 261 26.03 -22.54 -9.06
N PHE A 262 25.29 -21.53 -9.52
CA PHE A 262 24.03 -21.70 -10.29
C PHE A 262 24.19 -21.50 -11.80
N HIS A 263 25.40 -21.20 -12.28
CA HIS A 263 25.76 -21.24 -13.71
C HIS A 263 26.84 -22.30 -13.95
N PRO A 264 26.50 -23.58 -14.22
CA PRO A 264 27.45 -24.47 -14.84
C PRO A 264 27.72 -23.95 -16.25
N ASN A 265 28.99 -23.65 -16.54
CA ASN A 265 29.54 -23.31 -17.84
C ASN A 265 28.88 -24.14 -18.96
N ASN A 266 28.05 -23.49 -19.77
CA ASN A 266 27.70 -23.98 -21.10
C ASN A 266 27.66 -22.77 -22.04
N TYR A 267 28.84 -22.21 -22.30
CA TYR A 267 29.07 -21.46 -23.53
C TYR A 267 29.25 -22.48 -24.65
N MET A 268 28.12 -22.98 -25.16
CA MET A 268 28.08 -23.60 -26.48
C MET A 268 27.12 -22.75 -27.31
N SER A 269 27.76 -22.04 -28.25
CA SER A 269 27.19 -21.23 -29.31
C SER A 269 25.96 -21.87 -29.96
N LEU A 270 24.83 -21.17 -29.89
CA LEU A 270 23.79 -21.21 -30.91
C LEU A 270 23.32 -19.76 -31.12
N GLU A 271 23.55 -19.27 -32.34
CA GLU A 271 22.86 -18.12 -32.89
C GLU A 271 21.36 -18.34 -32.75
N ASP A 272 20.69 -17.44 -32.02
CA ASP A 272 19.30 -17.14 -32.32
C ASP A 272 19.07 -15.64 -32.18
N ASN A 273 18.31 -15.14 -33.13
CA ASN A 273 18.30 -13.77 -33.62
C ASN A 273 17.24 -12.96 -32.89
N ASP A 274 17.58 -12.28 -31.79
CA ASP A 274 16.70 -11.30 -31.15
C ASP A 274 17.36 -9.92 -31.10
N THR A 275 17.14 -9.19 -32.19
CA THR A 275 17.32 -7.74 -32.27
C THR A 275 16.07 -7.07 -31.70
N ASP A 276 15.93 -6.99 -30.37
CA ASP A 276 14.84 -6.17 -29.79
C ASP A 276 15.12 -5.51 -28.43
N ASP A 277 16.31 -5.67 -27.83
CA ASP A 277 16.61 -5.06 -26.51
C ASP A 277 17.47 -3.77 -26.57
N LEU A 278 17.88 -3.34 -27.77
CA LEU A 278 18.66 -2.11 -27.95
C LEU A 278 17.78 -0.88 -28.30
N GLY A 279 16.48 -1.06 -28.52
CA GLY A 279 15.53 0.01 -28.87
C GLY A 279 15.08 0.87 -27.67
N MET A 280 14.93 0.26 -26.50
CA MET A 280 14.30 0.89 -25.32
C MET A 280 15.19 1.96 -24.66
N HIS A 281 16.51 1.79 -24.67
CA HIS A 281 17.41 2.78 -24.06
C HIS A 281 17.69 3.97 -25.00
N LYS A 282 17.56 3.77 -26.32
CA LYS A 282 17.80 4.82 -27.33
C LYS A 282 16.59 5.75 -27.46
N GLU A 283 15.38 5.27 -27.21
CA GLU A 283 14.16 6.10 -27.17
C GLU A 283 14.07 7.04 -25.96
N MET A 284 14.63 6.65 -24.80
CA MET A 284 14.64 7.52 -23.61
C MET A 284 15.56 8.73 -23.80
N VAL A 285 16.73 8.53 -24.42
CA VAL A 285 17.69 9.60 -24.71
C VAL A 285 17.18 10.55 -25.81
N TRP A 286 16.41 10.04 -26.79
CA TRP A 286 15.80 10.88 -27.83
C TRP A 286 14.65 11.75 -27.32
N ARG A 287 13.86 11.27 -26.34
CA ARG A 287 12.77 12.06 -25.72
C ARG A 287 13.30 13.23 -24.88
N GLU A 288 14.42 13.08 -24.20
CA GLU A 288 15.08 14.18 -23.47
C GLU A 288 15.68 15.24 -24.41
N ALA A 289 16.28 14.84 -25.53
CA ALA A 289 16.82 15.76 -26.53
C ALA A 289 15.72 16.55 -27.27
N SER A 290 14.56 15.92 -27.53
CA SER A 290 13.42 16.56 -28.21
C SER A 290 12.66 17.53 -27.30
N SER A 291 12.66 17.33 -25.98
CA SER A 291 12.03 18.24 -25.02
C SER A 291 12.75 19.60 -24.91
N LYS A 292 14.08 19.61 -25.15
CA LYS A 292 14.90 20.84 -25.08
C LYS A 292 14.78 21.73 -26.33
N ASN A 293 14.43 21.17 -27.49
CA ASN A 293 14.38 21.91 -28.76
C ASN A 293 13.00 22.52 -29.08
N ILE A 294 11.98 22.33 -28.23
CA ILE A 294 10.60 22.83 -28.46
C ILE A 294 10.39 24.25 -27.91
N TRP A 295 11.37 24.85 -27.23
CA TRP A 295 11.26 26.21 -26.68
C TRP A 295 11.74 27.35 -27.60
N THR A 296 12.07 27.05 -28.85
CA THR A 296 12.46 28.06 -29.84
C THR A 296 11.84 27.76 -31.20
N GLU A 297 10.53 27.98 -31.36
CA GLU A 297 9.98 28.63 -32.55
C GLU A 297 8.50 28.98 -32.34
N ASN A 298 8.21 30.26 -32.57
CA ASN A 298 6.93 30.89 -32.27
C ASN A 298 5.99 30.88 -33.49
N SER A 299 4.71 31.02 -33.18
CA SER A 299 3.66 31.72 -33.93
C SER A 299 3.18 31.17 -35.29
N HIS A 300 1.94 30.67 -35.31
CA HIS A 300 0.82 31.35 -35.98
C HIS A 300 -0.51 30.67 -35.60
N GLY A 301 -1.53 31.46 -35.31
CA GLY A 301 -2.78 31.00 -34.70
C GLY A 301 -3.88 30.60 -35.67
N SER A 302 -4.89 29.91 -35.13
CA SER A 302 -6.30 30.06 -35.48
C SER A 302 -7.15 29.57 -34.32
N LYS A 303 -8.26 30.29 -34.09
CA LYS A 303 -9.21 30.11 -32.99
C LYS A 303 -10.21 29.02 -33.34
N GLU A 304 -10.37 28.02 -32.48
CA GLU A 304 -11.61 27.24 -32.41
C GLU A 304 -12.05 27.08 -30.95
N LYS A 305 -13.33 27.36 -30.72
CA LYS A 305 -14.01 27.31 -29.42
C LYS A 305 -14.30 25.85 -29.08
N GLU A 306 -13.41 25.22 -28.32
CA GLU A 306 -13.70 23.94 -27.66
C GLU A 306 -13.80 24.12 -26.14
N SER A 307 -14.91 23.62 -25.62
CA SER A 307 -15.31 23.43 -24.22
C SER A 307 -14.29 23.82 -23.15
N TRP A 308 -14.54 24.96 -22.50
CA TRP A 308 -13.77 25.49 -21.38
C TRP A 308 -13.73 24.55 -20.16
N THR A 309 -14.70 23.63 -20.04
CA THR A 309 -14.82 22.74 -18.87
C THR A 309 -14.05 21.41 -19.02
N SER A 310 -13.95 20.85 -20.23
CA SER A 310 -13.20 19.61 -20.46
C SER A 310 -11.69 19.86 -20.62
N SER A 311 -11.30 21.00 -21.21
CA SER A 311 -9.90 21.34 -21.42
C SER A 311 -9.15 21.72 -20.14
N PHE A 312 -9.83 22.35 -19.16
CA PHE A 312 -9.24 22.69 -17.86
C PHE A 312 -9.06 21.47 -16.96
N LEU A 313 -9.99 20.51 -17.00
CA LEU A 313 -9.93 19.30 -16.15
C LEU A 313 -8.93 18.25 -16.66
N LEU A 314 -8.74 18.15 -17.98
CA LEU A 314 -7.92 17.09 -18.60
C LEU A 314 -6.42 17.46 -18.64
N ARG A 315 -6.09 18.76 -18.78
CA ARG A 315 -4.70 19.21 -18.97
C ARG A 315 -3.84 19.14 -17.70
N ASP A 316 -4.46 19.20 -16.52
CA ASP A 316 -3.75 19.20 -15.23
C ASP A 316 -3.55 17.80 -14.61
N ARG A 317 -4.16 16.73 -15.15
CA ARG A 317 -4.21 15.40 -14.48
C ARG A 317 -3.24 14.33 -15.00
N LEU A 318 -2.83 14.38 -16.28
CA LEU A 318 -2.00 13.31 -16.87
C LEU A 318 -0.49 13.55 -16.85
N LEU A 319 -0.06 14.80 -16.83
CA LEU A 319 1.36 15.14 -16.92
C LEU A 319 2.13 14.91 -15.59
N LEU A 320 1.48 14.41 -14.54
CA LEU A 320 1.88 14.67 -13.15
C LEU A 320 1.89 13.43 -12.23
N LEU A 321 1.84 12.20 -12.75
CA LEU A 321 2.08 11.00 -11.92
C LEU A 321 3.56 10.93 -11.54
N GLY A 322 3.87 11.13 -10.25
CA GLY A 322 5.22 10.99 -9.70
C GLY A 322 5.96 12.30 -9.41
N GLU A 323 5.39 13.47 -9.75
CA GLU A 323 5.94 14.76 -9.35
C GLU A 323 5.44 15.19 -7.95
N GLU A 324 6.30 15.86 -7.19
CA GLU A 324 5.97 16.36 -5.85
C GLU A 324 4.95 17.51 -5.94
N HIS A 325 3.75 17.31 -5.40
CA HIS A 325 2.70 18.33 -5.36
C HIS A 325 2.71 19.06 -4.02
N SER A 326 2.59 20.39 -4.05
CA SER A 326 2.33 21.17 -2.83
C SER A 326 0.96 20.79 -2.23
N ALA A 327 0.86 20.75 -0.90
CA ALA A 327 -0.38 20.40 -0.20
C ALA A 327 -1.57 21.28 -0.61
N ASN A 328 -1.32 22.56 -0.90
CA ASN A 328 -2.36 23.49 -1.37
C ASN A 328 -2.91 23.07 -2.74
N LEU A 329 -2.02 22.66 -3.65
CA LEU A 329 -2.41 22.15 -4.98
C LEU A 329 -3.20 20.84 -4.86
N LEU A 330 -2.88 20.00 -3.86
CA LEU A 330 -3.56 18.72 -3.62
C LEU A 330 -5.03 18.93 -3.19
N ILE A 331 -5.31 19.85 -2.27
CA ILE A 331 -6.66 20.10 -1.73
C ILE A 331 -7.60 20.70 -2.78
N HIS A 332 -7.06 21.40 -3.78
CA HIS A 332 -7.84 21.93 -4.90
C HIS A 332 -8.10 20.89 -6.00
N ARG A 333 -7.48 19.70 -5.94
CA ARG A 333 -7.66 18.64 -6.94
C ARG A 333 -8.84 17.74 -6.60
N LEU A 334 -9.71 17.53 -7.57
CA LEU A 334 -10.81 16.59 -7.46
C LEU A 334 -10.32 15.13 -7.33
N ASP A 335 -9.21 14.74 -7.96
CA ASP A 335 -8.62 13.39 -7.80
C ASP A 335 -8.35 13.04 -6.34
N PHE A 336 -7.85 14.02 -5.58
CA PHE A 336 -7.57 13.87 -4.16
C PHE A 336 -8.86 13.59 -3.37
N TRP A 337 -9.92 14.38 -3.59
CA TRP A 337 -11.19 14.20 -2.89
C TRP A 337 -11.89 12.89 -3.26
N LEU A 338 -11.69 12.40 -4.47
CA LEU A 338 -12.24 11.11 -4.92
C LEU A 338 -11.49 9.95 -4.28
N TYR A 339 -10.16 10.00 -4.27
CA TYR A 339 -9.35 9.04 -3.53
C TYR A 339 -9.69 9.07 -2.03
N TYR A 340 -9.87 10.27 -1.46
CA TYR A 340 -10.29 10.46 -0.09
C TYR A 340 -11.66 9.83 0.18
N LEU A 341 -12.66 10.05 -0.67
CA LEU A 341 -14.00 9.48 -0.50
C LEU A 341 -13.99 7.96 -0.65
N ALA A 342 -13.25 7.41 -1.62
CA ALA A 342 -13.10 5.97 -1.78
C ALA A 342 -12.43 5.33 -0.56
N TYR A 343 -11.36 5.95 -0.04
CA TYR A 343 -10.68 5.50 1.17
C TYR A 343 -11.56 5.67 2.42
N PHE A 344 -12.34 6.75 2.48
CA PHE A 344 -13.32 7.00 3.54
C PHE A 344 -14.37 5.89 3.57
N CYS A 345 -14.98 5.54 2.44
CA CYS A 345 -16.01 4.50 2.41
C CYS A 345 -15.43 3.09 2.64
N GLY A 346 -14.31 2.73 2.01
CA GLY A 346 -13.74 1.38 2.13
C GLY A 346 -12.91 1.18 3.39
N GLY A 347 -11.87 2.00 3.57
CA GLY A 347 -10.88 1.86 4.63
C GLY A 347 -11.46 2.06 6.03
N THR A 348 -12.37 3.03 6.20
CA THR A 348 -12.94 3.29 7.54
C THR A 348 -13.91 2.21 7.99
N LEU A 349 -14.70 1.61 7.08
CA LEU A 349 -15.59 0.49 7.42
C LEU A 349 -14.78 -0.69 7.97
N VAL A 350 -13.65 -1.02 7.33
CA VAL A 350 -12.75 -2.09 7.79
C VAL A 350 -12.12 -1.76 9.15
N LEU A 351 -11.74 -0.51 9.39
CA LEU A 351 -11.21 -0.08 10.69
C LEU A 351 -12.27 -0.15 11.80
N VAL A 352 -13.50 0.31 11.54
CA VAL A 352 -14.60 0.22 12.51
C VAL A 352 -14.90 -1.23 12.86
N TYR A 353 -14.95 -2.13 11.87
CA TYR A 353 -15.10 -3.56 12.12
C TYR A 353 -13.97 -4.12 12.99
N SER A 354 -12.71 -3.81 12.66
CA SER A 354 -11.52 -4.24 13.42
C SER A 354 -11.58 -3.80 14.89
N ASN A 355 -11.92 -2.54 15.12
CA ASN A 355 -11.96 -1.93 16.45
C ASN A 355 -13.06 -2.55 17.33
N ASN A 356 -14.14 -3.00 16.71
CA ASN A 356 -15.28 -3.60 17.40
C ASN A 356 -15.26 -5.15 17.39
N LEU A 357 -14.25 -5.77 16.77
CA LEU A 357 -14.21 -7.21 16.52
C LEU A 357 -14.38 -8.02 17.82
N GLY A 358 -13.66 -7.63 18.88
CA GLY A 358 -13.78 -8.30 20.18
C GLY A 358 -15.21 -8.26 20.73
N GLN A 359 -15.90 -7.12 20.63
CA GLN A 359 -17.25 -6.99 21.18
C GLN A 359 -18.31 -7.64 20.28
N ILE A 360 -18.11 -7.64 18.96
CA ILE A 360 -18.94 -8.42 18.02
C ILE A 360 -18.85 -9.90 18.36
N SER A 361 -17.63 -10.43 18.53
CA SER A 361 -17.40 -11.83 18.91
C SER A 361 -17.99 -12.18 20.27
N GLU A 362 -17.86 -11.31 21.28
CA GLU A 362 -18.51 -11.50 22.59
C GLU A 362 -20.04 -11.55 22.48
N SER A 363 -20.65 -10.68 21.67
CA SER A 363 -22.10 -10.61 21.52
C SER A 363 -22.71 -11.86 20.89
N LEU A 364 -21.93 -12.55 20.06
CA LEU A 364 -22.30 -13.81 19.42
C LEU A 364 -21.97 -15.05 20.28
N GLY A 365 -21.39 -14.88 21.46
CA GLY A 365 -21.03 -15.98 22.37
C GLY A 365 -19.63 -16.58 22.15
N TYR A 366 -18.84 -16.07 21.20
CA TYR A 366 -17.50 -16.58 20.85
C TYR A 366 -16.37 -16.02 21.74
N ARG A 367 -16.57 -15.96 23.06
CA ARG A 367 -15.59 -15.39 24.02
C ARG A 367 -14.21 -16.06 23.96
N LEU A 368 -14.18 -17.38 23.82
CA LEU A 368 -12.94 -18.16 23.79
C LEU A 368 -12.16 -18.00 22.48
N GLU A 369 -12.81 -17.54 21.41
CA GLU A 369 -12.26 -17.47 20.05
C GLU A 369 -11.82 -16.06 19.65
N ILE A 370 -12.03 -15.05 20.52
CA ILE A 370 -11.65 -13.64 20.24
C ILE A 370 -10.18 -13.54 19.83
N ARG A 371 -9.28 -14.20 20.57
CA ARG A 371 -7.83 -14.18 20.29
C ARG A 371 -7.52 -14.79 18.91
N PHE A 372 -8.25 -15.83 18.50
CA PHE A 372 -8.10 -16.45 17.19
C PHE A 372 -8.64 -15.54 16.07
N LEU A 373 -9.82 -14.96 16.23
CA LEU A 373 -10.44 -14.06 15.24
C LEU A 373 -9.60 -12.80 15.03
N VAL A 374 -9.05 -12.23 16.10
CA VAL A 374 -8.13 -11.09 16.03
C VAL A 374 -6.84 -11.47 15.31
N ALA A 375 -6.25 -12.63 15.63
CA ALA A 375 -5.05 -13.11 14.95
C ALA A 375 -5.31 -13.38 13.45
N LEU A 376 -6.48 -13.92 13.11
CA LEU A 376 -6.90 -14.16 11.72
C LEU A 376 -7.06 -12.84 10.95
N TYR A 377 -7.76 -11.86 11.53
CA TYR A 377 -7.89 -10.53 10.93
C TYR A 377 -6.52 -9.86 10.72
N SER A 378 -5.66 -9.92 11.75
CA SER A 378 -4.29 -9.40 11.70
C SER A 378 -3.49 -10.06 10.56
N ALA A 379 -3.57 -11.40 10.44
CA ALA A 379 -2.91 -12.14 9.36
C ALA A 379 -3.46 -11.76 7.97
N CYS A 380 -4.78 -11.63 7.81
CA CYS A 380 -5.38 -11.16 6.56
C CYS A 380 -4.90 -9.74 6.22
N SER A 381 -4.77 -8.86 7.22
CA SER A 381 -4.20 -7.51 7.04
C SER A 381 -2.73 -7.56 6.61
N PHE A 382 -1.93 -8.43 7.24
CA PHE A 382 -0.53 -8.68 6.88
C PHE A 382 -0.42 -9.12 5.42
N PHE A 383 -1.12 -10.18 5.01
CA PHE A 383 -1.04 -10.71 3.65
C PHE A 383 -1.60 -9.74 2.62
N GLY A 384 -2.70 -9.04 2.91
CA GLY A 384 -3.27 -8.03 2.02
C GLY A 384 -2.30 -6.89 1.74
N ARG A 385 -1.58 -6.42 2.76
CA ARG A 385 -0.54 -5.38 2.60
C ARG A 385 0.70 -5.91 1.89
N LEU A 386 1.13 -7.14 2.18
CA LEU A 386 2.29 -7.75 1.54
C LEU A 386 2.06 -7.98 0.05
N LEU A 387 0.87 -8.50 -0.30
CA LEU A 387 0.47 -8.79 -1.67
C LEU A 387 0.04 -7.55 -2.46
N SER A 388 -0.01 -6.36 -1.85
CA SER A 388 -0.33 -5.12 -2.56
C SER A 388 0.68 -4.76 -3.66
N ALA A 389 1.93 -5.21 -3.52
CA ALA A 389 2.96 -5.10 -4.55
C ALA A 389 3.13 -6.39 -5.39
N ALA A 390 2.33 -7.44 -5.14
CA ALA A 390 2.30 -8.66 -5.96
C ALA A 390 1.99 -8.41 -7.44
N PRO A 391 1.09 -7.47 -7.80
CA PRO A 391 0.89 -7.10 -9.19
C PRO A 391 2.21 -6.69 -9.88
N ASP A 392 3.05 -5.91 -9.22
CA ASP A 392 4.32 -5.44 -9.80
C ASP A 392 5.39 -6.57 -9.91
N PHE A 393 5.22 -7.67 -9.17
CA PHE A 393 6.06 -8.89 -9.30
C PHE A 393 5.63 -9.80 -10.47
N LEU A 394 4.41 -9.60 -11.00
CA LEU A 394 3.81 -10.45 -12.02
C LEU A 394 3.69 -9.65 -13.32
N ARG A 395 3.98 -10.24 -14.48
CA ARG A 395 3.82 -9.54 -15.78
C ARG A 395 2.44 -8.87 -15.87
N ASP A 396 2.35 -7.67 -16.47
CA ASP A 396 1.18 -6.78 -16.47
C ASP A 396 -0.19 -7.47 -16.64
N LYS A 397 -0.28 -8.51 -17.49
CA LYS A 397 -1.53 -9.27 -17.70
C LYS A 397 -1.95 -10.11 -16.48
N ALA A 398 -1.00 -10.74 -15.79
CA ALA A 398 -1.28 -11.56 -14.60
C ALA A 398 -1.62 -10.66 -13.40
N ALA A 399 -0.91 -9.53 -13.27
CA ALA A 399 -1.16 -8.48 -12.30
C ALA A 399 -2.60 -7.97 -12.36
N LEU A 400 -3.04 -7.56 -13.55
CA LEU A 400 -4.42 -7.11 -13.80
C LEU A 400 -5.45 -8.22 -13.54
N SER A 401 -5.16 -9.46 -13.94
CA SER A 401 -6.06 -10.59 -13.75
C SER A 401 -6.29 -10.91 -12.26
N ILE A 402 -5.22 -10.92 -11.46
CA ILE A 402 -5.30 -11.18 -10.02
C ILE A 402 -6.00 -10.04 -9.28
N ALA A 403 -5.67 -8.78 -9.61
CA ALA A 403 -6.35 -7.63 -9.05
C ALA A 403 -7.85 -7.67 -9.37
N THR A 404 -8.22 -7.97 -10.62
CA THR A 404 -9.62 -8.11 -11.05
C THR A 404 -10.32 -9.26 -10.31
N ALA A 405 -9.66 -10.40 -10.13
CA ALA A 405 -10.21 -11.55 -9.41
C ALA A 405 -10.45 -11.23 -7.92
N LEU A 406 -9.49 -10.57 -7.25
CA LEU A 406 -9.61 -10.17 -5.84
C LEU A 406 -10.73 -9.13 -5.66
N VAL A 407 -10.81 -8.13 -6.54
CA VAL A 407 -11.90 -7.15 -6.53
C VAL A 407 -13.24 -7.85 -6.75
N GLY A 408 -13.34 -8.76 -7.71
CA GLY A 408 -14.56 -9.53 -7.98
C GLY A 408 -15.01 -10.38 -6.78
N LEU A 409 -14.08 -11.07 -6.12
CA LEU A 409 -14.34 -11.84 -4.89
C LEU A 409 -14.82 -10.92 -3.76
N SER A 410 -14.13 -9.81 -3.52
CA SER A 410 -14.50 -8.83 -2.50
C SER A 410 -15.87 -8.22 -2.78
N SER A 411 -16.16 -7.84 -4.03
CA SER A 411 -17.46 -7.26 -4.39
C SER A 411 -18.60 -8.26 -4.25
N GLY A 412 -18.37 -9.53 -4.62
CA GLY A 412 -19.35 -10.60 -4.45
C GLY A 412 -19.68 -10.86 -2.98
N PHE A 413 -18.66 -10.88 -2.11
CA PHE A 413 -18.84 -10.98 -0.67
C PHE A 413 -19.65 -9.81 -0.11
N VAL A 414 -19.26 -8.57 -0.44
CA VAL A 414 -19.95 -7.36 0.05
C VAL A 414 -21.41 -7.34 -0.40
N PHE A 415 -21.70 -7.70 -1.65
CA PHE A 415 -23.08 -7.71 -2.16
C PHE A 415 -23.96 -8.73 -1.42
N SER A 416 -23.46 -9.95 -1.23
CA SER A 416 -24.17 -11.01 -0.50
C SER A 416 -24.40 -10.65 0.97
N VAL A 417 -23.36 -10.16 1.64
CA VAL A 417 -23.43 -9.76 3.06
C VAL A 417 -24.35 -8.56 3.25
N ALA A 418 -24.35 -7.59 2.33
CA ALA A 418 -25.23 -6.42 2.42
C ALA A 418 -26.72 -6.81 2.40
N VAL A 419 -27.13 -7.78 1.58
CA VAL A 419 -28.51 -8.30 1.57
C VAL A 419 -28.88 -8.90 2.93
N SER A 420 -28.03 -9.79 3.44
CA SER A 420 -28.26 -10.49 4.71
C SER A 420 -28.31 -9.51 5.89
N ILE A 421 -27.33 -8.60 5.99
CA ILE A 421 -27.29 -7.57 7.04
C ILE A 421 -28.52 -6.67 6.95
N THR A 422 -28.97 -6.28 5.75
CA THR A 422 -30.17 -5.43 5.61
C THR A 422 -31.41 -6.14 6.14
N SER A 423 -31.53 -7.44 5.88
CA SER A 423 -32.63 -8.26 6.41
C SER A 423 -32.58 -8.39 7.93
N GLU A 424 -31.39 -8.57 8.51
CA GLU A 424 -31.20 -8.67 9.95
C GLU A 424 -31.42 -7.34 10.68
N LEU A 425 -30.88 -6.23 10.16
CA LEU A 425 -30.95 -4.92 10.81
C LEU A 425 -32.36 -4.31 10.76
N PHE A 426 -33.04 -4.44 9.62
CA PHE A 426 -34.29 -3.73 9.35
C PHE A 426 -35.51 -4.65 9.28
N GLY A 427 -35.32 -5.92 9.62
CA GLY A 427 -36.36 -6.93 9.67
C GLY A 427 -36.67 -7.58 8.31
N PRO A 428 -37.03 -8.87 8.30
CA PRO A 428 -37.22 -9.65 7.08
C PRO A 428 -38.46 -9.21 6.28
N ASN A 429 -39.48 -8.69 6.96
CA ASN A 429 -40.79 -8.37 6.37
C ASN A 429 -40.73 -7.25 5.32
N SER A 430 -39.71 -6.39 5.37
CA SER A 430 -39.48 -5.33 4.39
C SER A 430 -38.05 -5.33 3.86
N ALA A 431 -37.32 -6.44 4.01
CA ALA A 431 -35.92 -6.57 3.60
C ALA A 431 -35.72 -6.23 2.12
N GLY A 432 -36.64 -6.67 1.25
CA GLY A 432 -36.59 -6.32 -0.18
C GLY A 432 -36.70 -4.82 -0.44
N VAL A 433 -37.59 -4.11 0.27
CA VAL A 433 -37.76 -2.65 0.14
C VAL A 433 -36.54 -1.91 0.70
N ASN A 434 -36.09 -2.29 1.90
CA ASN A 434 -34.94 -1.68 2.57
C ASN A 434 -33.66 -1.88 1.78
N HIS A 435 -33.47 -3.08 1.20
CA HIS A 435 -32.33 -3.39 0.36
C HIS A 435 -32.39 -2.64 -0.98
N ASN A 436 -33.57 -2.52 -1.58
CA ASN A 436 -33.75 -1.74 -2.80
C ASN A 436 -33.48 -0.24 -2.56
N ILE A 437 -33.84 0.31 -1.40
CA ILE A 437 -33.45 1.67 -1.00
C ILE A 437 -31.93 1.78 -0.88
N LEU A 438 -31.27 0.81 -0.23
CA LEU A 438 -29.80 0.80 -0.10
C LEU A 438 -29.10 0.72 -1.47
N ILE A 439 -29.63 -0.08 -2.39
CA ILE A 439 -29.14 -0.25 -3.77
C ILE A 439 -29.27 1.05 -4.59
N THR A 440 -30.12 2.01 -4.21
CA THR A 440 -30.18 3.31 -4.92
C THR A 440 -28.85 4.10 -4.87
N ASN A 441 -27.93 3.73 -3.99
CA ASN A 441 -26.55 4.24 -4.01
C ASN A 441 -25.74 3.74 -5.23
N ILE A 442 -26.10 2.60 -5.84
CA ILE A 442 -25.40 2.04 -7.01
C ILE A 442 -25.49 2.96 -8.23
N PRO A 443 -26.67 3.47 -8.66
CA PRO A 443 -26.75 4.46 -9.75
C PRO A 443 -25.90 5.72 -9.49
N LEU A 444 -25.92 6.24 -8.25
CA LEU A 444 -25.14 7.42 -7.86
C LEU A 444 -23.64 7.14 -7.94
N GLY A 445 -23.20 6.01 -7.39
CA GLY A 445 -21.82 5.55 -7.45
C GLY A 445 -21.37 5.28 -8.89
N SER A 446 -22.17 4.58 -9.69
CA SER A 446 -21.85 4.26 -11.10
C SER A 446 -21.79 5.50 -11.98
N LEU A 447 -22.62 6.52 -11.73
CA LEU A 447 -22.51 7.82 -12.41
C LEU A 447 -21.17 8.50 -12.08
N LEU A 448 -20.85 8.58 -10.78
CA LEU A 448 -19.62 9.22 -10.29
C LEU A 448 -18.36 8.47 -10.76
N TYR A 449 -18.25 7.19 -10.44
CA TYR A 449 -17.09 6.36 -10.77
C TYR A 449 -17.01 6.02 -12.26
N GLY A 450 -18.15 5.88 -12.94
CA GLY A 450 -18.18 5.67 -14.39
C GLY A 450 -17.72 6.88 -15.17
N LEU A 451 -18.14 8.09 -14.78
CA LEU A 451 -17.62 9.34 -15.35
C LEU A 451 -16.10 9.44 -15.12
N LEU A 452 -15.62 9.06 -13.93
CA LEU A 452 -14.20 9.10 -13.62
C LEU A 452 -13.38 8.07 -14.39
N ALA A 453 -13.87 6.84 -14.48
CA ALA A 453 -13.25 5.79 -15.27
C ALA A 453 -13.16 6.23 -16.76
N ALA A 454 -14.22 6.85 -17.28
CA ALA A 454 -14.22 7.42 -18.63
C ALA A 454 -13.17 8.53 -18.79
N LEU A 455 -13.12 9.49 -17.85
CA LEU A 455 -12.13 10.57 -17.87
C LEU A 455 -10.69 10.05 -17.77
N VAL A 456 -10.43 9.05 -16.91
CA VAL A 456 -9.11 8.41 -16.78
C VAL A 456 -8.76 7.60 -18.03
N TYR A 457 -9.73 6.93 -18.64
CA TYR A 457 -9.53 6.16 -19.87
C TYR A 457 -9.22 7.06 -21.06
N GLU A 458 -10.02 8.12 -21.28
CA GLU A 458 -9.76 9.15 -22.30
C GLU A 458 -8.41 9.83 -22.09
N ALA A 459 -8.01 9.98 -20.83
CA ALA A 459 -6.75 10.57 -20.46
C ALA A 459 -5.54 9.68 -20.79
N ASN A 460 -5.65 8.36 -20.60
CA ASN A 460 -4.58 7.39 -20.89
C ASN A 460 -4.56 6.91 -22.34
N LEU A 461 -5.61 7.18 -23.11
CA LEU A 461 -5.55 7.20 -24.57
C LEU A 461 -4.68 8.40 -24.99
N GLY A 462 -3.36 8.26 -24.87
CA GLY A 462 -2.41 9.20 -25.47
C GLY A 462 -2.89 9.53 -26.87
N LYS A 463 -2.95 10.84 -27.18
CA LYS A 463 -3.42 11.47 -28.44
C LYS A 463 -3.60 10.42 -29.53
N PRO A 464 -4.82 10.20 -30.05
CA PRO A 464 -4.99 9.25 -31.14
C PRO A 464 -3.95 9.60 -32.20
N ASN A 465 -3.09 8.64 -32.53
CA ASN A 465 -2.45 8.58 -33.83
C ASN A 465 -3.51 9.09 -34.78
N GLN A 466 -3.23 10.20 -35.48
CA GLN A 466 -4.10 10.74 -36.51
C GLN A 466 -4.62 9.55 -37.28
N VAL A 467 -5.87 9.17 -37.00
CA VAL A 467 -6.62 8.33 -37.88
C VAL A 467 -6.61 9.18 -39.11
N LEU A 468 -5.86 8.72 -40.11
CA LEU A 468 -5.99 9.11 -41.49
C LEU A 468 -7.47 9.00 -41.81
N VAL A 469 -8.24 10.04 -41.48
CA VAL A 469 -9.32 10.52 -42.30
C VAL A 469 -8.60 10.87 -43.58
N LEU A 470 -8.47 9.87 -44.44
CA LEU A 470 -8.19 10.05 -45.85
C LEU A 470 -9.24 11.04 -46.33
N ASP A 471 -8.83 12.30 -46.32
CA ASP A 471 -9.50 13.39 -46.98
C ASP A 471 -9.79 12.90 -48.41
N GLY A 472 -11.08 12.70 -48.70
CA GLY A 472 -11.62 12.16 -49.94
C GLY A 472 -11.33 13.02 -51.17
N SER A 473 -10.40 13.96 -51.07
CA SER A 473 -9.91 14.85 -52.10
C SER A 473 -8.69 14.29 -52.85
N LYS A 474 -7.81 13.49 -52.19
CA LYS A 474 -6.59 12.96 -52.84
C LYS A 474 -6.77 11.65 -53.62
N SER A 475 -7.81 10.86 -53.33
CA SER A 475 -8.11 9.64 -54.13
C SER A 475 -8.67 9.95 -55.51
N ARG A 476 -9.29 11.12 -55.74
CA ARG A 476 -9.79 11.50 -57.07
C ARG A 476 -8.69 11.98 -58.02
N THR A 477 -7.61 12.56 -57.49
CA THR A 477 -6.47 13.01 -58.31
C THR A 477 -5.58 11.84 -58.72
N LEU A 478 -5.40 10.83 -57.85
CA LEU A 478 -4.61 9.63 -58.20
C LEU A 478 -5.34 8.70 -59.17
N LEU A 479 -6.68 8.57 -59.09
CA LEU A 479 -7.45 7.81 -60.08
C LEU A 479 -7.48 8.49 -61.47
N ALA A 480 -7.48 9.82 -61.53
CA ALA A 480 -7.42 10.56 -62.80
C ALA A 480 -6.03 10.50 -63.46
N VAL A 481 -4.95 10.46 -62.68
CA VAL A 481 -3.56 10.33 -63.18
C VAL A 481 -3.24 8.89 -63.61
N GLN A 482 -3.88 7.89 -63.00
CA GLN A 482 -3.73 6.49 -63.42
C GLN A 482 -4.51 6.21 -64.73
N GLN A 483 -5.73 6.73 -64.88
CA GLN A 483 -6.52 6.57 -66.12
C GLN A 483 -5.88 7.25 -67.34
N THR A 484 -5.22 8.41 -67.16
CA THR A 484 -4.53 9.10 -68.27
C THR A 484 -3.26 8.37 -68.73
N LYS A 485 -2.56 7.66 -67.83
CA LYS A 485 -1.39 6.85 -68.19
C LYS A 485 -1.76 5.54 -68.90
N ASP A 486 -2.90 4.94 -68.57
CA ASP A 486 -3.37 3.72 -69.22
C ASP A 486 -3.93 4.00 -70.64
N GLU A 487 -4.50 5.19 -70.89
CA GLU A 487 -4.88 5.63 -72.26
C GLU A 487 -3.67 5.95 -73.14
N GLU A 488 -2.64 6.62 -72.63
CA GLU A 488 -1.39 6.88 -73.39
C GLU A 488 -0.61 5.58 -73.71
N ALA A 489 -0.67 4.58 -72.83
CA ALA A 489 -0.06 3.27 -73.09
C ALA A 489 -0.82 2.44 -74.14
N LEU A 490 -2.14 2.61 -74.25
CA LEU A 490 -2.96 1.93 -75.26
C LEU A 490 -2.78 2.55 -76.65
N GLU A 491 -2.65 3.87 -76.76
CA GLU A 491 -2.34 4.55 -78.03
C GLU A 491 -0.90 4.30 -78.52
N ALA A 492 0.07 4.16 -77.61
CA ALA A 492 1.44 3.80 -77.97
C ALA A 492 1.55 2.34 -78.47
N GLY A 493 0.72 1.42 -77.97
CA GLY A 493 0.67 0.03 -78.43
C GLY A 493 0.04 -0.13 -79.83
N LEU A 494 -1.00 0.64 -80.14
CA LEU A 494 -1.71 0.57 -81.43
C LEU A 494 -0.93 1.20 -82.61
N ASN A 495 0.09 2.02 -82.35
CA ASN A 495 0.96 2.58 -83.40
C ASN A 495 2.17 1.69 -83.77
N ILE A 496 2.42 0.60 -83.04
CA ILE A 496 3.48 -0.37 -83.37
C ILE A 496 2.97 -1.47 -84.31
N GLU A 497 1.64 -1.69 -84.40
CA GLU A 497 1.02 -2.66 -85.31
C GLU A 497 0.65 -2.10 -86.70
N ARG A 498 1.02 -0.85 -87.03
CA ARG A 498 0.70 -0.21 -88.32
C ARG A 498 1.87 0.39 -89.09
N ARG A 499 3.10 -0.13 -88.91
CA ARG A 499 4.23 0.13 -89.81
C ARG A 499 4.91 -1.14 -90.28
#